data_AF-A0A2G9LY74-F1
#
_entry.id   AF-A0A2G9LY74-F1
#
_cell.length_a   1.000
_cell.length_b   1.000
_cell.length_c   1.000
_cell.angle_alpha   90.00
_cell.angle_beta   90.00
_cell.angle_gamma   90.00
#
_symmetry.space_group_name_H-M   'P 1'
#
loop_
_entity.id
_entity.type
_entity.pdbx_description
1 polymer ?
#
loop_
_entity_poly.entity_id
_entity_poly.type
_entity_poly.pdbx_seq_one_letter_code
_entity_poly.pdbx_strand_id
1 'polypeptide(L)'
;MLNLNKEFYEKKSKFLNRVHELGIEKISKKMDKFFKLSFDEFVKELLKQKINLNLKQKDEWEDYFENYKKELSDLKEKIDKTDSEIDKMVYTLYGLNEKEIKIVEESLK
;
A
#
# COMPACT_ATOMS: atom_id res chain seq x y z
N MET A 1 8.76 -3.06 -13.44
CA MET A 1 8.91 -2.55 -12.07
C MET A 1 8.62 -1.05 -11.93
N LEU A 2 9.32 -0.15 -12.65
CA LEU A 2 9.13 1.31 -12.52
C LEU A 2 7.71 1.81 -12.83
N ASN A 3 7.05 1.27 -13.85
CA ASN A 3 5.69 1.68 -14.22
C ASN A 3 4.64 1.27 -13.18
N LEU A 4 4.74 0.04 -12.64
CA LEU A 4 3.84 -0.44 -11.58
C LEU A 4 4.03 0.34 -10.27
N ASN A 5 5.28 0.63 -9.90
CA ASN A 5 5.57 1.47 -8.74
C ASN A 5 5.02 2.89 -8.93
N LYS A 6 5.21 3.47 -10.12
CA LYS A 6 4.64 4.79 -10.46
C LYS A 6 3.11 4.78 -10.30
N GLU A 7 2.44 3.80 -10.88
CA GLU A 7 0.98 3.65 -10.77
C GLU A 7 0.53 3.49 -9.31
N PHE A 8 1.25 2.69 -8.52
CA PHE A 8 0.97 2.53 -7.09
C PHE A 8 1.04 3.87 -6.34
N TYR A 9 2.12 4.64 -6.54
CA TYR A 9 2.27 5.95 -5.88
C TYR A 9 1.25 6.97 -6.37
N GLU A 10 0.91 6.99 -7.66
CA GLU A 10 -0.12 7.87 -8.23
C GLU A 10 -1.50 7.59 -7.64
N LYS A 11 -1.92 6.32 -7.59
CA LYS A 11 -3.21 5.93 -7.00
C LYS A 11 -3.27 6.24 -5.51
N LYS A 12 -2.20 5.90 -4.77
CA LYS A 12 -2.08 6.21 -3.35
C LYS A 12 -2.16 7.72 -3.11
N SER A 13 -1.39 8.52 -3.86
CA SER A 13 -1.40 9.98 -3.74
C SER A 13 -2.77 10.56 -4.05
N LYS A 14 -3.44 10.05 -5.10
CA LYS A 14 -4.81 10.48 -5.44
C LYS A 14 -5.78 10.25 -4.29
N PHE A 15 -5.74 9.08 -3.64
CA PHE A 15 -6.57 8.82 -2.45
C PHE A 15 -6.25 9.79 -1.31
N LEU A 16 -4.96 9.92 -0.96
CA LEU A 16 -4.53 10.80 0.14
C LEU A 16 -4.88 12.28 -0.11
N ASN A 17 -4.84 12.74 -1.36
CA ASN A 17 -5.27 14.10 -1.72
C ASN A 17 -6.76 14.30 -1.49
N ARG A 18 -7.62 13.33 -1.84
CA ARG A 18 -9.07 13.39 -1.52
C ARG A 18 -9.33 13.40 -0.02
N VAL A 19 -8.54 12.63 0.71
CA VAL A 19 -8.60 12.58 2.17
C VAL A 19 -8.13 13.89 2.78
N HIS A 20 -7.16 14.57 2.18
CA HIS A 20 -6.76 15.93 2.56
C HIS A 20 -7.85 16.97 2.27
N GLU A 21 -8.60 16.83 1.16
CA GLU A 21 -9.75 17.68 0.83
C GLU A 21 -10.88 17.63 1.88
N LEU A 22 -10.92 16.61 2.75
CA LEU A 22 -11.85 16.55 3.89
C LEU A 22 -11.48 17.50 5.04
N GLY A 23 -10.35 18.20 4.96
CA GLY A 23 -9.90 19.14 5.99
C GLY A 23 -8.89 18.55 6.98
N ILE A 24 -8.14 17.53 6.57
CA ILE A 24 -7.05 16.94 7.37
C ILE A 24 -5.84 17.88 7.36
N GLU A 25 -5.33 18.25 8.53
CA GLU A 25 -4.14 19.10 8.64
C GLU A 25 -2.85 18.35 8.28
N LYS A 26 -2.78 17.05 8.59
CA LYS A 26 -1.59 16.23 8.33
C LYS A 26 -1.90 14.76 8.11
N ILE A 27 -1.39 14.17 7.03
CA ILE A 27 -1.47 12.72 6.82
C ILE A 27 -0.57 12.00 7.85
N SER A 28 -1.17 11.14 8.67
CA SER A 28 -0.44 10.31 9.64
C SER A 28 0.33 9.18 8.92
N LYS A 29 1.37 8.62 9.55
CA LYS A 29 2.08 7.44 9.02
C LYS A 29 1.16 6.23 8.83
N LYS A 30 0.07 6.14 9.62
CA LYS A 30 -0.94 5.09 9.48
C LYS A 30 -1.84 5.35 8.26
N MET A 31 -2.30 6.59 8.08
CA MET A 31 -3.07 6.99 6.90
C MET A 31 -2.26 6.84 5.61
N ASP A 32 -0.97 7.14 5.63
CA ASP A 32 -0.09 6.89 4.49
C ASP A 32 -0.02 5.39 4.11
N LYS A 33 -0.28 4.50 5.07
CA LYS A 33 -0.37 3.04 4.90
C LYS A 33 -1.82 2.55 4.95
N PHE A 34 -2.80 3.37 4.53
CA PHE A 34 -4.22 3.04 4.62
C PHE A 34 -4.61 1.71 3.96
N PHE A 35 -3.93 1.33 2.87
CA PHE A 35 -4.13 0.07 2.17
C PHE A 35 -3.81 -1.18 3.03
N LYS A 36 -3.20 -0.99 4.20
CA LYS A 36 -2.95 -2.04 5.20
C LYS A 36 -3.95 -2.01 6.37
N LEU A 37 -4.85 -1.04 6.41
CA LEU A 37 -5.80 -0.82 7.50
C LEU A 37 -7.19 -1.37 7.14
N SER A 38 -8.02 -1.60 8.15
CA SER A 38 -9.47 -1.72 7.94
C SER A 38 -10.12 -0.34 7.78
N PHE A 39 -11.31 -0.30 7.18
CA PHE A 39 -12.08 0.94 7.07
C PHE A 39 -12.36 1.57 8.46
N ASP A 40 -12.70 0.76 9.46
CA ASP A 40 -12.87 1.21 10.85
C ASP A 40 -11.63 1.88 11.43
N GLU A 41 -10.44 1.33 11.17
CA GLU A 41 -9.18 1.94 11.62
C GLU A 41 -8.93 3.27 10.91
N PHE A 42 -9.24 3.36 9.62
CA PHE A 42 -9.13 4.59 8.85
C PHE A 42 -10.10 5.67 9.37
N VAL A 43 -11.36 5.31 9.64
CA VAL A 43 -12.34 6.22 10.25
C VAL A 43 -11.88 6.68 11.64
N LYS A 44 -11.27 5.80 12.45
CA LYS A 44 -10.68 6.20 13.74
C LYS A 44 -9.53 7.20 13.57
N GLU A 45 -8.70 7.06 12.52
CA GLU A 45 -7.65 8.04 12.21
C GLU A 45 -8.24 9.39 11.77
N LEU A 46 -9.34 9.40 11.00
CA LEU A 46 -10.08 10.62 10.66
C LEU A 46 -10.66 11.30 11.91
N LEU A 47 -11.25 10.53 12.82
CA LEU A 47 -11.82 11.04 14.07
C LEU A 47 -10.78 11.71 14.97
N LYS A 48 -9.55 11.19 15.01
CA LYS A 48 -8.42 11.84 15.73
C LYS A 48 -8.09 13.21 15.18
N GLN A 49 -8.42 13.47 13.92
CA GLN A 49 -8.26 14.77 13.26
C GLN A 49 -9.54 15.62 13.32
N LYS A 50 -10.49 15.26 14.19
CA LYS A 50 -11.80 15.92 14.35
C LYS A 50 -12.68 15.86 13.10
N ILE A 51 -12.42 14.92 12.18
CA ILE A 51 -13.29 14.65 11.03
C ILE A 51 -14.22 13.51 11.39
N ASN A 52 -15.52 13.81 11.45
CA ASN A 52 -16.56 12.83 11.70
C ASN A 52 -17.44 12.67 10.46
N LEU A 53 -17.40 11.49 9.85
CA LEU A 53 -18.27 11.13 8.74
C LEU A 53 -19.64 10.69 9.26
N ASN A 54 -20.72 11.22 8.69
CA ASN A 54 -22.07 10.72 8.96
C ASN A 54 -22.30 9.35 8.29
N LEU A 55 -23.41 8.67 8.60
CA LEU A 55 -23.70 7.32 8.07
C LEU A 55 -23.65 7.24 6.55
N LYS A 56 -24.30 8.18 5.85
CA LYS A 56 -24.30 8.20 4.38
C LYS A 56 -22.90 8.41 3.81
N GLN A 57 -22.12 9.29 4.41
CA GLN A 57 -20.73 9.52 4.02
C GLN A 57 -19.86 8.29 4.29
N LYS A 58 -20.12 7.54 5.37
CA LYS A 58 -19.38 6.31 5.67
C LYS A 58 -19.61 5.28 4.56
N ASP A 59 -20.84 5.04 4.15
CA ASP A 59 -21.14 4.09 3.06
C ASP A 59 -20.40 4.49 1.76
N GLU A 60 -20.48 5.77 1.37
CA GLU A 60 -19.80 6.28 0.16
C GLU A 60 -18.26 6.15 0.25
N TRP A 61 -17.69 6.43 1.42
CA TRP A 61 -16.24 6.35 1.65
C TRP A 61 -15.74 4.93 1.87
N GLU A 62 -16.57 4.02 2.35
CA GLU A 62 -16.23 2.61 2.56
C GLU A 62 -16.00 1.92 1.22
N ASP A 63 -16.95 2.05 0.30
CA ASP A 63 -16.81 1.51 -1.06
C ASP A 63 -15.60 2.12 -1.78
N TYR A 64 -15.40 3.44 -1.62
CA TYR A 64 -14.26 4.13 -2.21
C TYR A 64 -12.93 3.64 -1.61
N PHE A 65 -12.86 3.50 -0.29
CA PHE A 65 -11.69 3.00 0.43
C PHE A 65 -11.34 1.57 0.03
N GLU A 66 -12.31 0.66 0.04
CA GLU A 66 -12.08 -0.75 -0.27
C GLU A 66 -11.68 -0.95 -1.73
N ASN A 67 -12.24 -0.18 -2.67
CA ASN A 67 -11.79 -0.19 -4.07
C ASN A 67 -10.32 0.22 -4.19
N TYR A 68 -9.90 1.34 -3.60
CA TYR A 68 -8.51 1.79 -3.64
C TYR A 68 -7.56 0.82 -2.93
N LYS A 69 -7.99 0.27 -1.79
CA LYS A 69 -7.23 -0.73 -1.04
C LYS A 69 -7.01 -1.99 -1.85
N LYS A 70 -8.03 -2.49 -2.54
CA LYS A 70 -7.93 -3.65 -3.42
C LYS A 70 -6.96 -3.37 -4.57
N GLU A 71 -7.14 -2.27 -5.29
CA GLU A 71 -6.26 -1.92 -6.40
C GLU A 71 -4.78 -1.76 -5.98
N LEU A 72 -4.54 -1.12 -4.83
CA LEU A 72 -3.19 -0.97 -4.30
C LEU A 72 -2.59 -2.29 -3.81
N SER A 73 -3.41 -3.17 -3.23
CA SER A 73 -2.98 -4.52 -2.82
C SER A 73 -2.58 -5.35 -4.05
N ASP A 74 -3.41 -5.35 -5.10
CA ASP A 74 -3.14 -6.05 -6.35
C ASP A 74 -1.87 -5.52 -7.04
N LEU A 75 -1.68 -4.19 -7.06
CA LEU A 75 -0.46 -3.58 -7.58
C LEU A 75 0.76 -3.96 -6.75
N LYS A 76 0.62 -3.99 -5.42
CA LYS A 76 1.71 -4.36 -4.52
C LYS A 76 2.12 -5.82 -4.72
N GLU A 77 1.16 -6.73 -4.86
CA GLU A 77 1.42 -8.14 -5.17
C GLU A 77 2.16 -8.31 -6.49
N LYS A 78 1.75 -7.58 -7.54
CA LYS A 78 2.44 -7.60 -8.84
C LYS A 78 3.88 -7.06 -8.76
N ILE A 79 4.10 -6.01 -7.97
CA ILE A 79 5.44 -5.46 -7.72
C ILE A 79 6.28 -6.51 -7.00
N ASP A 80 5.80 -7.05 -5.88
CA ASP A 80 6.54 -8.03 -5.08
C ASP A 80 6.86 -9.31 -5.87
N LYS A 81 5.93 -9.76 -6.71
CA LYS A 81 6.18 -10.88 -7.64
C LYS A 81 7.30 -10.54 -8.64
N THR A 82 7.23 -9.38 -9.28
CA THR A 82 8.25 -8.94 -10.25
C THR A 82 9.62 -8.83 -9.59
N ASP A 83 9.69 -8.30 -8.38
CA ASP A 83 10.93 -8.15 -7.61
C ASP A 83 11.51 -9.54 -7.29
N SER A 84 10.68 -10.48 -6.85
CA SER A 84 11.13 -11.86 -6.58
C SER A 84 11.60 -12.62 -7.82
N GLU A 85 11.00 -12.34 -8.99
CA GLU A 85 11.44 -12.92 -10.26
C GLU A 85 12.82 -12.38 -10.66
N ILE A 86 13.08 -11.11 -10.40
CA ILE A 86 14.39 -10.49 -10.63
C ILE A 86 15.44 -11.10 -9.69
N ASP A 87 15.13 -11.26 -8.40
CA ASP A 87 16.05 -11.90 -7.44
C ASP A 87 16.43 -13.31 -7.90
N LYS A 88 15.45 -14.10 -8.37
CA LYS A 88 15.70 -15.43 -8.95
C LYS A 88 16.58 -15.39 -10.20
N MET A 89 16.36 -14.42 -11.09
CA MET A 89 17.22 -14.24 -12.26
C MET A 89 18.65 -13.87 -11.86
N VAL A 90 18.83 -13.03 -10.84
CA VAL A 90 20.15 -12.67 -10.28
C VAL A 90 20.82 -13.90 -9.68
N TYR A 91 20.12 -14.67 -8.84
CA TYR A 91 20.66 -15.91 -8.28
C TYR A 91 21.08 -16.90 -9.35
N THR A 92 20.27 -17.05 -10.41
CA THR A 92 20.59 -17.92 -11.55
C THR A 92 21.82 -17.41 -12.32
N LEU A 93 21.95 -16.10 -12.54
CA LEU A 93 23.09 -15.49 -13.23
C LEU A 93 24.41 -15.74 -12.49
N TYR A 94 24.39 -15.67 -11.16
CA TYR A 94 25.55 -15.94 -10.31
C TYR A 94 25.69 -17.43 -9.96
N GLY A 95 24.79 -18.30 -10.44
CA GLY A 95 24.84 -19.74 -10.21
C GLY A 95 24.66 -20.15 -8.74
N LEU A 96 23.97 -19.34 -7.93
CA LEU A 96 23.76 -19.66 -6.52
C LEU A 96 22.87 -20.90 -6.37
N ASN A 97 23.26 -21.78 -5.45
CA ASN A 97 22.43 -22.91 -5.04
C ASN A 97 21.45 -22.51 -3.92
N GLU A 98 20.49 -23.39 -3.63
CA GLU A 98 19.43 -23.12 -2.62
C GLU A 98 19.97 -22.76 -1.22
N LYS A 99 21.15 -23.27 -0.83
CA LYS A 99 21.75 -22.94 0.47
C LYS A 99 22.32 -21.53 0.47
N GLU A 100 22.96 -21.12 -0.62
CA GLU A 100 23.51 -19.78 -0.78
C GLU A 100 22.40 -18.74 -0.89
N ILE A 101 21.32 -19.05 -1.62
CA ILE A 101 20.12 -18.20 -1.69
C ILE A 101 19.53 -17.99 -0.30
N LYS A 102 19.36 -19.06 0.48
CA LYS A 102 18.85 -18.95 1.87
C LYS A 102 19.71 -18.05 2.74
N ILE A 103 21.03 -18.15 2.65
CA ILE A 103 21.95 -17.29 3.42
C ILE A 103 21.77 -15.82 3.01
N VAL A 104 21.63 -15.54 1.71
CA VAL A 104 21.39 -14.18 1.21
C VAL A 104 20.04 -13.64 1.72
N GLU A 105 18.96 -14.42 1.62
CA GLU A 105 17.64 -14.01 2.10
C GLU A 105 17.58 -13.82 3.63
N GLU A 106 18.27 -14.66 4.41
CA GLU A 106 18.39 -14.50 5.86
C GLU A 106 19.19 -13.28 6.25
N SER A 107 20.18 -12.88 5.44
CA SER A 107 20.97 -11.66 5.66
C SER A 107 20.22 -10.35 5.36
N LEU A 108 19.13 -10.43 4.58
CA LEU A 108 18.29 -9.29 4.18
C LEU A 108 17.05 -9.09 5.06
N LYS A 109 16.77 -10.02 5.97
CA LYS A 109 15.68 -9.96 6.96
C LYS A 109 16.02 -9.06 8.14
#